data_AF-A0A7M3ZMS1-F1
#
_entry.id   AF-A0A7M3ZMS1-F1
#
_cell.length_a   1.000
_cell.length_b   1.000
_cell.length_c   1.000
_cell.angle_alpha   90.00
_cell.angle_beta   90.00
_cell.angle_gamma   90.00
#
_symmetry.space_group_name_H-M   'P 1'
#
loop_
_entity.id
_entity.type
_entity.pdbx_description
1 polymer ?
#
loop_
_entity_poly.entity_id
_entity_poly.type
_entity_poly.pdbx_seq_one_letter_code
_entity_poly.pdbx_strand_id
1 'polypeptide(L)'
;LKDAADDADALKLREKNRIAHALEVEEMVSNVGGRMHNEDLDGDIERCWNALRQTTQTMGSNNVPLKSVIKTLVPILESAFGTIPEGYDDDARVSSFIAGLFLTHKGMASITQGNNLEDVIMIEDLWPHLNTFEEVLAATLEADEEAQIARDDSKTGSELHAERLQQRAEKARLAEEKARLKLEKEQQEATPEFNEHEWLVE
;
A
#
# COMPACT_ATOMS: atom_id res chain seq x y z
N LEU A 1 73.55 17.28 -20.28
CA LEU A 1 72.87 18.41 -19.59
C LEU A 1 71.44 18.60 -20.09
N LYS A 2 71.17 18.47 -21.40
CA LYS A 2 69.81 18.56 -21.97
C LYS A 2 68.90 17.39 -21.54
N ASP A 3 69.37 16.14 -21.65
CA ASP A 3 68.58 14.96 -21.23
C ASP A 3 68.19 14.98 -19.74
N ALA A 4 69.10 15.41 -18.85
CA ALA A 4 68.80 15.50 -17.42
C ALA A 4 67.79 16.60 -17.07
N ALA A 5 67.68 17.64 -17.90
CA ALA A 5 66.68 18.70 -17.74
C ALA A 5 65.31 18.24 -18.29
N ASP A 6 65.31 17.56 -19.44
CA ASP A 6 64.10 16.98 -20.04
C ASP A 6 63.52 15.87 -19.14
N ASP A 7 64.36 15.05 -18.49
CA ASP A 7 63.96 14.05 -17.49
C ASP A 7 63.39 14.69 -16.21
N ALA A 8 63.98 15.79 -15.76
CA ALA A 8 63.50 16.52 -14.59
C ALA A 8 62.12 17.18 -14.84
N ASP A 9 61.91 17.69 -16.05
CA ASP A 9 60.62 18.29 -16.42
C ASP A 9 59.55 17.22 -16.69
N ALA A 10 59.93 16.05 -17.22
CA ALA A 10 59.05 14.89 -17.31
C ALA A 10 58.61 14.39 -15.93
N LEU A 11 59.51 14.37 -14.94
CA LEU A 11 59.20 14.03 -13.55
C LEU A 11 58.24 15.04 -12.90
N LYS A 12 58.47 16.35 -13.09
CA LYS A 12 57.56 17.39 -12.58
C LYS A 12 56.17 17.27 -13.21
N LEU A 13 56.07 16.96 -14.50
CA LEU A 13 54.80 16.80 -15.19
C LEU A 13 54.03 15.58 -14.68
N ARG A 14 54.74 14.47 -14.43
CA ARG A 14 54.16 13.28 -13.80
C ARG A 14 53.64 13.57 -12.40
N GLU A 15 54.39 14.32 -11.59
CA GLU A 15 53.96 14.66 -10.23
C GLU A 15 52.75 15.60 -10.24
N LYS A 16 52.70 16.58 -11.15
CA LYS A 16 51.52 17.43 -11.34
C LYS A 16 50.28 16.61 -11.73
N ASN A 17 50.43 15.65 -12.65
CA ASN A 17 49.33 14.76 -13.02
C ASN A 17 48.91 13.85 -11.87
N ARG A 18 49.85 13.36 -11.05
CA ARG A 18 49.55 12.56 -9.86
C ARG A 18 48.73 13.34 -8.85
N ILE A 19 49.11 14.59 -8.58
CA ILE A 19 48.39 15.48 -7.66
C ILE A 19 47.01 15.85 -8.21
N ALA A 20 46.92 16.18 -9.49
CA ALA A 20 45.64 16.50 -10.13
C ALA A 20 44.68 15.30 -10.12
N HIS A 21 45.15 14.11 -10.47
CA HIS A 21 44.35 12.89 -10.43
C HIS A 21 43.99 12.49 -8.99
N ALA A 22 44.85 12.74 -8.01
CA ALA A 22 44.52 12.49 -6.60
C ALA A 22 43.40 13.42 -6.11
N LEU A 23 43.44 14.71 -6.48
CA LEU A 23 42.38 15.67 -6.18
C LEU A 23 41.07 15.31 -6.89
N GLU A 24 41.14 14.91 -8.15
CA GLU A 24 39.95 14.50 -8.92
C GLU A 24 39.30 13.24 -8.33
N VAL A 25 40.11 12.26 -7.91
CA VAL A 25 39.61 11.06 -7.23
C VAL A 25 39.05 11.39 -5.85
N GLU A 26 39.69 12.28 -5.08
CA GLU A 26 39.20 12.74 -3.78
C GLU A 26 37.86 13.47 -3.91
N GLU A 27 37.70 14.32 -4.93
CA GLU A 27 36.44 14.99 -5.25
C GLU A 27 35.36 13.98 -5.67
N MET A 28 35.69 13.02 -6.54
CA MET A 28 34.77 11.95 -6.93
C MET A 28 34.35 11.11 -5.73
N VAL A 29 35.27 10.71 -4.85
CA VAL A 29 34.99 9.90 -3.66
C VAL A 29 34.20 10.69 -2.61
N SER A 30 34.50 11.98 -2.44
CA SER A 30 33.71 12.87 -1.56
C SER A 30 32.27 13.02 -2.07
N ASN A 31 32.07 13.01 -3.40
CA ASN A 31 30.74 13.06 -4.00
C ASN A 31 30.03 11.69 -4.01
N VAL A 32 30.76 10.58 -3.90
CA VAL A 32 30.15 9.26 -3.72
C VAL A 32 29.39 9.17 -2.39
N GLY A 33 29.83 9.85 -1.32
CA GLY A 33 29.05 9.92 -0.07
C GLY A 33 27.72 10.66 -0.20
N GLY A 34 27.62 11.63 -1.11
CA GLY A 34 26.37 12.34 -1.42
C GLY A 34 25.44 11.61 -2.40
N ARG A 35 25.99 10.66 -3.18
CA ARG A 35 25.26 9.83 -4.16
C ARG A 35 24.97 8.41 -3.69
N MET A 36 25.67 7.95 -2.65
CA MET A 36 25.39 6.69 -1.98
C MET A 36 24.20 6.97 -1.07
N HIS A 37 23.00 6.77 -1.62
CA HIS A 37 21.76 6.77 -0.87
C HIS A 37 21.97 6.02 0.46
N ASN A 38 22.03 6.76 1.56
CA ASN A 38 21.65 6.20 2.83
C ASN A 38 20.13 6.05 2.70
N GLU A 39 19.66 4.90 2.21
CA GLU A 39 18.24 4.62 1.94
C GLU A 39 17.44 4.57 3.25
N ASP A 40 17.30 5.72 3.90
CA ASP A 40 16.40 5.97 5.01
C ASP A 40 14.99 6.18 4.45
N LEU A 41 14.46 5.10 3.85
CA LEU A 41 13.14 5.10 3.22
C LEU A 41 12.05 5.47 4.23
N ASP A 42 12.17 4.98 5.47
CA ASP A 42 11.23 5.28 6.54
C ASP A 42 11.27 6.77 6.92
N GLY A 43 12.47 7.36 7.04
CA GLY A 43 12.60 8.79 7.27
C GLY A 43 12.16 9.63 6.08
N ASP A 44 12.29 9.16 4.84
CA ASP A 44 11.77 9.86 3.66
C ASP A 44 10.24 9.86 3.62
N ILE A 45 9.60 8.76 4.03
CA ILE A 45 8.15 8.68 4.20
C ILE A 45 7.70 9.67 5.29
N GLU A 46 8.39 9.71 6.44
CA GLU A 46 8.09 10.63 7.53
C GLU A 46 8.26 12.11 7.09
N ARG A 47 9.36 12.45 6.41
CA ARG A 47 9.61 13.79 5.86
C ARG A 47 8.52 14.20 4.86
N CYS A 48 8.09 13.29 4.00
CA CYS A 48 7.02 13.53 3.05
C CYS A 48 5.66 13.73 3.75
N TRP A 49 5.34 12.93 4.77
CA TRP A 49 4.14 13.11 5.58
C TRP A 49 4.14 14.47 6.29
N ASN A 50 5.28 14.86 6.88
CA ASN A 50 5.44 16.18 7.50
C ASN A 50 5.23 17.32 6.49
N ALA A 51 5.77 17.21 5.27
CA ALA A 51 5.55 18.18 4.20
C ALA A 51 4.07 18.26 3.78
N LEU A 52 3.38 17.11 3.70
CA LEU A 52 1.95 17.05 3.45
C LEU A 52 1.17 17.78 4.55
N ARG A 53 1.43 17.48 5.83
CA ARG A 53 0.78 18.11 6.98
C ARG A 53 0.99 19.61 7.04
N GLN A 54 2.21 20.08 6.80
CA GLN A 54 2.49 21.52 6.73
C GLN A 54 1.71 22.19 5.60
N THR A 55 1.60 21.53 4.45
CA THR A 55 0.88 22.04 3.28
C THR A 55 -0.63 22.08 3.54
N THR A 56 -1.22 21.03 4.14
CA THR A 56 -2.66 20.99 4.46
C THR A 56 -3.03 22.04 5.51
N GLN A 57 -2.19 22.22 6.54
CA GLN A 57 -2.36 23.28 7.54
C GLN A 57 -2.27 24.67 6.92
N THR A 58 -1.30 24.90 6.04
CA THR A 58 -1.10 26.20 5.37
C THR A 58 -2.28 26.54 4.45
N MET A 59 -2.82 25.55 3.74
CA MET A 59 -3.93 25.74 2.81
C MET A 59 -5.32 25.64 3.47
N GLY A 60 -5.40 25.19 4.72
CA GLY A 60 -6.67 24.97 5.44
C GLY A 60 -7.55 23.88 4.81
N SER A 61 -6.95 22.95 4.05
CA SER A 61 -7.64 21.88 3.33
C SER A 61 -6.88 20.59 3.49
N ASN A 62 -7.60 19.48 3.72
CA ASN A 62 -6.99 18.15 3.80
C ASN A 62 -6.60 17.63 2.42
N ASN A 63 -7.19 18.17 1.35
CA ASN A 63 -6.87 17.83 -0.03
C ASN A 63 -6.13 19.00 -0.70
N VAL A 64 -4.88 18.75 -1.12
CA VAL A 64 -3.96 19.77 -1.63
C VAL A 64 -3.26 19.33 -2.91
N PRO A 65 -2.80 20.26 -3.77
CA PRO A 65 -2.02 19.90 -4.96
C PRO A 65 -0.67 19.30 -4.59
N LEU A 66 -0.29 18.19 -5.24
CA LEU A 66 1.00 17.52 -5.01
C LEU A 66 2.19 18.47 -5.26
N LYS A 67 2.07 19.37 -6.25
CA LYS A 67 3.08 20.41 -6.53
C LYS A 67 3.35 21.33 -5.34
N SER A 68 2.35 21.59 -4.51
CA SER A 68 2.52 22.40 -3.30
C SER A 68 3.28 21.63 -2.23
N VAL A 69 3.00 20.34 -2.08
CA VAL A 69 3.71 19.46 -1.14
C VAL A 69 5.20 19.34 -1.51
N ILE A 70 5.51 19.18 -2.80
CA ILE A 70 6.90 19.15 -3.30
C ILE A 70 7.65 20.43 -2.92
N LYS A 71 7.02 21.60 -3.10
CA LYS A 71 7.63 22.88 -2.72
C LYS A 71 7.91 22.98 -1.22
N THR A 72 7.06 22.39 -0.39
CA THR A 72 7.25 22.30 1.07
C THR A 72 8.31 21.26 1.44
N LEU A 73 8.51 20.22 0.62
CA LEU A 73 9.49 19.17 0.87
C LEU A 73 10.93 19.62 0.59
N VAL A 74 11.16 20.43 -0.46
CA VAL A 74 12.50 20.95 -0.81
C VAL A 74 13.27 21.53 0.39
N PRO A 75 12.75 22.49 1.18
CA PRO A 75 13.48 23.03 2.33
C PRO A 75 13.70 21.99 3.45
N ILE A 76 12.82 21.00 3.58
CA ILE A 76 12.99 19.90 4.56
C ILE A 76 14.17 19.01 4.14
N LEU A 77 14.28 18.70 2.85
CA LEU A 77 15.41 17.93 2.30
C LEU A 77 16.72 18.70 2.42
N GLU A 78 16.72 20.00 2.11
CA GLU A 78 17.91 20.86 2.25
C GLU A 78 18.40 20.92 3.70
N SER A 79 17.48 20.97 4.67
CA SER A 79 17.83 20.95 6.09
C SER A 79 18.39 19.60 6.56
N ALA A 80 17.95 18.49 5.96
CA ALA A 80 18.34 17.15 6.39
C ALA A 80 19.63 16.65 5.71
N PHE A 81 19.81 16.97 4.43
CA PHE A 81 20.88 16.43 3.58
C PHE A 81 21.89 17.49 3.12
N GLY A 82 21.67 18.77 3.42
CA GLY A 82 22.49 19.88 2.96
C GLY A 82 22.01 20.46 1.63
N THR A 83 22.76 21.40 1.05
CA THR A 83 22.40 22.04 -0.23
C THR A 83 23.16 21.41 -1.39
N ILE A 84 22.46 21.03 -2.46
CA ILE A 84 23.07 20.47 -3.68
C ILE A 84 23.20 21.59 -4.74
N PRO A 85 24.35 21.72 -5.44
CA PRO A 85 24.55 22.75 -6.46
C PRO A 85 23.55 22.73 -7.62
N GLU A 86 23.07 21.54 -8.01
CA GLU A 86 22.03 21.36 -9.05
C GLU A 86 20.59 21.51 -8.52
N GLY A 87 20.43 21.64 -7.19
CA GLY A 87 19.14 21.77 -6.52
C GLY A 87 18.39 20.44 -6.37
N TYR A 88 17.46 20.39 -5.42
CA TYR A 88 16.59 19.21 -5.21
C TYR A 88 15.33 19.23 -6.09
N ASP A 89 15.24 20.08 -7.10
CA ASP A 89 13.93 20.35 -7.71
C ASP A 89 13.36 19.14 -8.48
N ASP A 90 14.21 18.38 -9.17
CA ASP A 90 13.82 17.14 -9.85
C ASP A 90 13.85 15.93 -8.91
N ASP A 91 14.86 15.83 -8.05
CA ASP A 91 14.97 14.73 -7.07
C ASP A 91 13.84 14.79 -6.03
N ALA A 92 13.48 15.97 -5.52
CA ALA A 92 12.36 16.13 -4.60
C ALA A 92 11.03 15.81 -5.26
N ARG A 93 10.86 16.03 -6.58
CA ARG A 93 9.65 15.60 -7.30
C ARG A 93 9.55 14.08 -7.34
N VAL A 94 10.66 13.40 -7.69
CA VAL A 94 10.71 11.94 -7.75
C VAL A 94 10.51 11.33 -6.36
N SER A 95 11.23 11.83 -5.36
CA SER A 95 11.10 11.35 -3.97
C SER A 95 9.72 11.65 -3.39
N SER A 96 9.15 12.82 -3.62
CA SER A 96 7.76 13.13 -3.20
C SER A 96 6.75 12.20 -3.87
N PHE A 97 6.97 11.85 -5.13
CA PHE A 97 6.07 10.96 -5.85
C PHE A 97 6.17 9.52 -5.33
N ILE A 98 7.39 9.01 -5.15
CA ILE A 98 7.63 7.68 -4.58
C ILE A 98 7.06 7.61 -3.15
N ALA A 99 7.35 8.60 -2.31
CA ALA A 99 6.81 8.66 -0.96
C ALA A 99 5.28 8.82 -0.96
N GLY A 100 4.72 9.60 -1.89
CA GLY A 100 3.27 9.70 -2.10
C GLY A 100 2.63 8.34 -2.41
N LEU A 101 3.25 7.54 -3.28
CA LEU A 101 2.81 6.16 -3.53
C LEU A 101 2.86 5.31 -2.26
N PHE A 102 3.93 5.41 -1.46
CA PHE A 102 4.02 4.71 -0.18
C PHE A 102 2.96 5.14 0.83
N LEU A 103 2.69 6.45 0.95
CA LEU A 103 1.65 6.99 1.81
C LEU A 103 0.26 6.48 1.38
N THR A 104 0.01 6.37 0.07
CA THR A 104 -1.25 5.80 -0.43
C THR A 104 -1.35 4.30 -0.20
N HIS A 105 -0.26 3.56 -0.41
CA HIS A 105 -0.23 2.12 -0.20
C HIS A 105 -0.47 1.76 1.27
N LYS A 106 0.06 2.56 2.20
CA LYS A 106 -0.15 2.40 3.65
C LYS A 106 -1.47 2.99 4.15
N GLY A 107 -2.32 3.53 3.28
CA GLY A 107 -3.61 4.13 3.70
C GLY A 107 -3.48 5.40 4.54
N MET A 108 -2.32 6.08 4.49
CA MET A 108 -2.10 7.35 5.18
C MET A 108 -2.63 8.55 4.40
N ALA A 109 -2.58 8.46 3.07
CA ALA A 109 -3.03 9.50 2.16
C ALA A 109 -3.79 8.88 0.98
N SER A 110 -4.53 9.69 0.23
CA SER A 110 -5.17 9.30 -1.03
C SER A 110 -4.69 10.21 -2.15
N ILE A 111 -4.28 9.63 -3.28
CA ILE A 111 -3.92 10.39 -4.47
C ILE A 111 -5.06 10.31 -5.47
N THR A 112 -5.45 11.47 -5.98
CA THR A 112 -6.46 11.59 -7.03
C THR A 112 -5.95 12.45 -8.17
N GLN A 113 -6.24 12.04 -9.39
CA GLN A 113 -6.01 12.82 -10.61
C GLN A 113 -7.30 12.79 -11.42
N GLY A 114 -7.60 13.87 -12.14
CA GLY A 114 -8.73 13.90 -13.05
C GLY A 114 -8.57 12.93 -14.24
N ASN A 115 -9.53 12.97 -15.16
CA ASN A 115 -9.59 12.03 -16.29
C ASN A 115 -8.54 12.30 -17.39
N ASN A 116 -7.93 13.50 -17.42
CA ASN A 116 -6.92 13.86 -18.41
C ASN A 116 -5.51 13.71 -17.84
N LEU A 117 -4.53 13.36 -18.69
CA LEU A 117 -3.11 13.27 -18.28
C LEU A 117 -2.56 14.59 -17.71
N GLU A 118 -3.09 15.73 -18.13
CA GLU A 118 -2.63 17.06 -17.70
C GLU A 118 -3.33 17.55 -16.43
N ASP A 119 -4.32 16.80 -15.92
CA ASP A 119 -5.05 17.21 -14.74
C ASP A 119 -4.12 17.22 -13.52
N VAL A 120 -4.36 18.17 -12.63
CA VAL A 120 -3.54 18.38 -11.43
C VAL A 120 -3.69 17.17 -10.51
N ILE A 121 -2.55 16.61 -10.12
CA ILE A 121 -2.50 15.54 -9.12
C ILE A 121 -2.73 16.17 -7.75
N MET A 122 -3.76 15.66 -7.07
CA MET A 122 -4.20 16.06 -5.75
C MET A 122 -3.86 14.94 -4.76
N ILE A 123 -3.46 15.33 -3.56
CA ILE A 123 -3.17 14.41 -2.45
C ILE A 123 -3.98 14.83 -1.22
N GLU A 124 -4.68 13.87 -0.64
CA GLU A 124 -5.55 14.04 0.51
C GLU A 124 -4.99 13.31 1.72
N ASP A 125 -4.89 14.01 2.85
CA ASP A 125 -4.55 13.42 4.15
C ASP A 125 -5.78 12.74 4.76
N LEU A 126 -5.71 11.43 4.99
CA LEU A 126 -6.80 10.63 5.52
C LEU A 126 -6.89 10.71 7.06
N TRP A 127 -5.83 11.17 7.72
CA TRP A 127 -5.73 11.18 9.19
C TRP A 127 -5.47 12.59 9.75
N PRO A 128 -6.33 13.58 9.41
CA PRO A 128 -6.03 14.97 9.71
C PRO A 128 -6.06 15.30 11.22
N HIS A 129 -6.67 14.43 12.02
CA HIS A 129 -6.87 14.57 13.46
C HIS A 129 -5.68 14.07 14.30
N LEU A 130 -4.76 13.32 13.68
CA LEU A 130 -3.56 12.81 14.35
C LEU A 130 -2.41 13.81 14.18
N ASN A 131 -1.58 13.91 15.21
CA ASN A 131 -0.55 14.96 15.29
C ASN A 131 0.86 14.41 15.08
N THR A 132 1.07 13.12 15.32
CA THR A 132 2.38 12.47 15.17
C THR A 132 2.35 11.41 14.08
N PHE A 133 3.49 11.22 13.42
CA PHE A 133 3.64 10.20 12.37
C PHE A 133 3.43 8.78 12.93
N GLU A 134 3.93 8.51 14.14
CA GLU A 134 3.77 7.23 14.82
C GLU A 134 2.30 6.90 15.12
N GLU A 135 1.50 7.89 15.54
CA GLU A 135 0.05 7.72 15.74
C GLU A 135 -0.64 7.35 14.43
N VAL A 136 -0.31 8.04 13.33
CA VAL A 136 -0.90 7.74 12.02
C VAL A 136 -0.51 6.33 11.58
N LEU A 137 0.75 5.94 11.75
CA LEU A 137 1.21 4.62 11.40
C LEU A 137 0.46 3.52 12.17
N ALA A 138 0.32 3.69 13.49
CA ALA A 138 -0.44 2.77 14.33
C ALA A 138 -1.91 2.67 13.89
N ALA A 139 -2.57 3.81 13.66
CA ALA A 139 -3.96 3.85 13.21
C ALA A 139 -4.15 3.19 11.83
N THR A 140 -3.20 3.36 10.91
CA THR A 140 -3.25 2.68 9.60
C THR A 140 -3.08 1.17 9.72
N LEU A 141 -2.22 0.69 10.63
CA LEU A 141 -2.05 -0.74 10.86
C LEU A 141 -3.31 -1.37 11.46
N GLU A 142 -3.92 -0.72 12.44
CA GLU A 142 -5.19 -1.16 13.02
C GLU A 142 -6.30 -1.21 11.94
N ALA A 143 -6.41 -0.17 11.11
CA ALA A 143 -7.39 -0.14 10.02
C ALA A 143 -7.16 -1.25 8.96
N ASP A 144 -5.90 -1.54 8.63
CA ASP A 144 -5.55 -2.64 7.73
C ASP A 144 -5.89 -4.00 8.34
N GLU A 145 -5.62 -4.20 9.63
CA GLU A 145 -5.98 -5.43 10.35
C GLU A 145 -7.51 -5.63 10.39
N GLU A 146 -8.27 -4.57 10.72
CA GLU A 146 -9.74 -4.60 10.67
C GLU A 146 -10.25 -4.93 9.26
N ALA A 147 -9.64 -4.35 8.22
CA ALA A 147 -10.00 -4.63 6.84
C ALA A 147 -9.68 -6.07 6.43
N GLN A 148 -8.58 -6.66 6.94
CA GLN A 148 -8.25 -8.07 6.71
C GLN A 148 -9.24 -8.99 7.43
N ILE A 149 -9.55 -8.74 8.70
CA ILE A 149 -10.55 -9.50 9.45
C ILE A 149 -11.91 -9.43 8.74
N ALA A 150 -12.32 -8.25 8.27
CA ALA A 150 -13.57 -8.11 7.52
C ALA A 150 -13.58 -8.87 6.18
N ARG A 151 -12.42 -9.00 5.52
CA ARG A 151 -12.28 -9.82 4.30
C ARG A 151 -12.34 -11.31 4.61
N ASP A 152 -11.71 -11.74 5.69
CA ASP A 152 -11.70 -13.14 6.13
C ASP A 152 -13.07 -13.58 6.67
N ASP A 153 -13.80 -12.69 7.36
CA ASP A 153 -15.18 -12.91 7.79
C ASP A 153 -16.18 -12.86 6.62
N SER A 154 -15.79 -12.26 5.49
CA SER A 154 -16.63 -12.27 4.29
C SER A 154 -16.64 -13.67 3.69
N LYS A 155 -17.82 -14.32 3.73
CA LYS A 155 -18.00 -15.65 3.14
C LYS A 155 -17.53 -15.64 1.69
N THR A 156 -16.53 -16.45 1.39
CA THR A 156 -16.01 -16.61 0.03
C THR A 156 -17.08 -17.18 -0.90
N GLY A 157 -16.96 -16.93 -2.21
CA GLY A 157 -17.92 -17.46 -3.19
C GLY A 157 -18.07 -19.00 -3.14
N SER A 158 -17.00 -19.70 -2.75
CA SER A 158 -16.96 -21.14 -2.49
C SER A 158 -17.80 -21.56 -1.27
N GLU A 159 -17.68 -20.83 -0.16
CA GLU A 159 -18.46 -21.11 1.06
C GLU A 159 -19.94 -20.84 0.85
N LEU A 160 -20.28 -19.76 0.14
CA LEU A 160 -21.65 -19.46 -0.28
C LEU A 160 -22.24 -20.51 -1.24
N HIS A 161 -21.38 -21.20 -2.01
CA HIS A 161 -21.82 -22.31 -2.85
C HIS A 161 -22.07 -23.59 -2.04
N ALA A 162 -21.15 -23.93 -1.12
CA ALA A 162 -21.28 -25.07 -0.22
C ALA A 162 -22.53 -24.95 0.68
N GLU A 163 -22.78 -23.76 1.23
CA GLU A 163 -23.97 -23.48 2.05
C GLU A 163 -25.27 -23.63 1.24
N ARG A 164 -25.30 -23.12 0.00
CA ARG A 164 -26.46 -23.33 -0.90
C ARG A 164 -26.68 -24.80 -1.24
N LEU A 165 -25.62 -25.59 -1.37
CA LEU A 165 -25.71 -27.03 -1.63
C LEU A 165 -26.29 -27.77 -0.41
N GLN A 166 -25.82 -27.43 0.79
CA GLN A 166 -26.31 -28.00 2.05
C GLN A 166 -27.79 -27.66 2.29
N GLN A 167 -28.18 -26.40 2.07
CA GLN A 167 -29.59 -25.99 2.17
C GLN A 167 -30.50 -26.76 1.20
N ARG A 168 -30.01 -27.03 -0.02
CA ARG A 168 -30.75 -27.85 -1.00
C ARG A 168 -30.87 -29.31 -0.54
N ALA A 169 -29.80 -29.88 0.00
CA ALA A 169 -29.80 -31.24 0.51
C ALA A 169 -30.74 -31.41 1.71
N GLU A 170 -30.72 -30.47 2.66
CA GLU A 170 -31.60 -30.49 3.83
C GLU A 170 -33.08 -30.34 3.44
N LYS A 171 -33.38 -29.43 2.51
CA LYS A 171 -34.73 -29.25 1.97
C LYS A 171 -35.24 -30.52 1.26
N ALA A 172 -34.37 -31.21 0.51
CA ALA A 172 -34.72 -32.48 -0.13
C ALA A 172 -35.03 -33.57 0.92
N ARG A 173 -34.20 -33.68 1.96
CA ARG A 173 -34.41 -34.66 3.05
C ARG A 173 -35.73 -34.42 3.78
N LEU A 174 -36.05 -33.17 4.10
CA LEU A 174 -37.31 -32.80 4.75
C LEU A 174 -38.54 -33.07 3.85
N ALA A 175 -38.40 -32.90 2.52
CA ALA A 175 -39.46 -33.21 1.58
C ALA A 175 -39.69 -34.73 1.46
N GLU A 176 -38.63 -35.53 1.45
CA GLU A 176 -38.70 -36.99 1.43
C GLU A 176 -39.35 -37.54 2.72
N GLU A 177 -38.95 -37.03 3.89
CA GLU A 177 -39.54 -37.42 5.17
C GLU A 177 -41.05 -37.08 5.22
N LYS A 178 -41.44 -35.88 4.74
CA LYS A 178 -42.85 -35.51 4.63
C LYS A 178 -43.62 -36.39 3.66
N ALA A 179 -43.02 -36.75 2.53
CA ALA A 179 -43.65 -37.65 1.55
C ALA A 179 -43.85 -39.06 2.13
N ARG A 180 -42.85 -39.59 2.87
CA ARG A 180 -42.94 -40.88 3.54
C ARG A 180 -44.04 -40.90 4.60
N LEU A 181 -44.10 -39.87 5.45
CA LEU A 181 -45.16 -39.74 6.46
C LEU A 181 -46.56 -39.63 5.83
N LYS A 182 -46.67 -38.97 4.68
CA LYS A 182 -47.94 -38.87 3.94
C LYS A 182 -48.35 -40.24 3.39
N LEU A 183 -47.41 -40.97 2.78
CA LEU A 183 -47.64 -42.34 2.29
C LEU A 183 -48.00 -43.31 3.43
N GLU A 184 -47.35 -43.23 4.58
CA GLU A 184 -47.69 -44.06 5.75
C GLU A 184 -49.09 -43.77 6.27
N LYS A 185 -49.51 -42.49 6.31
CA LYS A 185 -50.90 -42.12 6.67
C LYS A 185 -51.91 -42.61 5.65
N GLU A 186 -51.63 -42.43 4.36
CA GLU A 186 -52.49 -42.93 3.27
C GLU A 186 -52.60 -44.46 3.30
N GLN A 187 -51.53 -45.19 3.68
CA GLN A 187 -51.57 -46.65 3.85
C GLN A 187 -52.34 -47.11 5.09
N GLN A 188 -52.25 -46.37 6.21
CA GLN A 188 -53.05 -46.65 7.42
C GLN A 188 -54.54 -46.36 7.22
N GLU A 189 -54.88 -45.33 6.43
CA GLU A 189 -56.26 -45.04 6.04
C GLU A 189 -56.80 -46.03 4.99
N ALA A 190 -55.92 -46.63 4.17
CA ALA A 190 -56.28 -47.59 3.14
C ALA A 190 -56.32 -49.06 3.60
N THR A 191 -55.85 -49.40 4.80
CA THR A 191 -56.11 -50.72 5.39
C THR A 191 -57.58 -50.79 5.84
N PRO A 192 -58.44 -51.59 5.18
CA PRO A 192 -59.81 -51.76 5.65
C PRO A 192 -59.78 -52.56 6.96
N GLU A 193 -60.55 -52.13 7.97
CA GLU A 193 -60.93 -52.99 9.08
C GLU A 193 -61.63 -54.23 8.51
N PHE A 194 -60.89 -55.32 8.33
CA PHE A 194 -61.47 -56.63 8.08
C PHE A 194 -62.17 -57.05 9.36
N ASN A 195 -63.45 -56.73 9.44
CA ASN A 195 -64.34 -57.21 10.47
C ASN A 195 -64.49 -58.73 10.27
N GLU A 196 -63.69 -59.52 11.00
CA GLU A 196 -63.82 -60.96 11.11
C GLU A 196 -65.16 -61.27 11.81
N HIS A 197 -66.28 -61.30 11.09
CA HIS A 197 -67.49 -62.06 11.46
C HIS A 197 -68.56 -61.86 10.39
N GLU A 198 -68.73 -62.84 9.49
CA GLU A 198 -70.03 -63.25 8.90
C GLU A 198 -69.80 -64.25 7.77
N TRP A 199 -69.53 -65.53 8.07
CA TRP A 199 -69.72 -66.64 7.10
C TRP A 199 -70.09 -67.96 7.80
N LEU A 200 -70.98 -67.90 8.79
CA LEU A 200 -71.58 -69.09 9.41
C LEU A 200 -73.09 -68.89 9.51
N VAL A 201 -73.84 -69.23 8.46
CA VAL A 201 -75.23 -69.72 8.60
C VAL A 201 -75.59 -70.66 7.42
N GLU A 202 -75.89 -71.91 7.84
CA GLU A 202 -76.73 -72.99 7.28
C GLU A 202 -76.55 -73.51 5.85
#